data_AF-A0A7W1HYH6-F1
#
_entry.id   AF-A0A7W1HYH6-F1
#
_cell.length_a   1.000
_cell.length_b   1.000
_cell.length_c   1.000
_cell.angle_alpha   90.00
_cell.angle_beta   90.00
_cell.angle_gamma   90.00
#
_symmetry.space_group_name_H-M   'P 1'
#
loop_
_entity.id
_entity.type
_entity.pdbx_description
1 polymer ?
#
loop_
_entity_poly.entity_id
_entity_poly.type
_entity_poly.pdbx_seq_one_letter_code
_entity_poly.pdbx_strand_id
1 'polypeptide(L)' 'LEEAEDAGLHLPYDCRSGTCTTCIQKCLEGEIDQDMAFAIGDEELEQGLRLICIGSPLTDVVLDA' A
#
# COMPACT_ATOMS: atom_id res chain seq x y z
N LEU A 1 -3.34 -5.61 2.74
CA LEU A 1 -4.80 -5.26 2.80
C LEU A 1 -5.59 -6.29 3.60
N GLU A 2 -5.49 -7.59 3.28
CA GLU A 2 -6.23 -8.65 3.98
C GLU A 2 -5.99 -8.63 5.50
N GLU A 3 -4.74 -8.46 5.95
CA GLU A 3 -4.43 -8.35 7.39
C GLU A 3 -5.13 -7.17 8.07
N ALA A 4 -5.31 -6.05 7.36
CA ALA A 4 -6.03 -4.90 7.88
C ALA A 4 -7.53 -5.21 7.98
N GLU A 5 -8.11 -5.87 6.97
CA GLU A 5 -9.51 -6.30 6.97
C GLU A 5 -9.78 -7.30 8.11
N ASP A 6 -8.87 -8.26 8.33
CA ASP A 6 -8.94 -9.24 9.42
C ASP A 6 -8.81 -8.58 10.82
N ALA A 7 -8.04 -7.50 10.91
CA ALA A 7 -7.96 -6.67 12.11
C ALA A 7 -9.18 -5.73 12.30
N GLY A 8 -10.15 -5.75 11.38
CA GLY A 8 -11.34 -4.89 11.40
C GLY A 8 -11.08 -3.46 10.93
N LEU A 9 -9.96 -3.20 10.28
CA LEU A 9 -9.62 -1.92 9.64
C LEU A 9 -10.11 -1.92 8.19
N HIS A 10 -10.99 -0.97 7.87
CA HIS A 10 -11.50 -0.80 6.52
C HIS A 10 -10.72 0.28 5.79
N LEU A 11 -9.71 -0.16 5.03
CA LEU A 11 -8.92 0.73 4.18
C LEU A 11 -9.61 0.89 2.82
N PRO A 12 -9.57 2.09 2.21
CA PRO A 12 -10.18 2.30 0.90
C PRO A 12 -9.51 1.42 -0.16
N TYR A 13 -10.30 0.76 -1.01
CA TYR A 13 -9.80 0.01 -2.16
C TYR A 13 -10.84 -0.01 -3.29
N ASP A 14 -10.38 -0.30 -4.51
CA ASP A 14 -11.24 -0.47 -5.67
C ASP A 14 -10.74 -1.64 -6.56
N CYS A 15 -9.76 -1.40 -7.45
CA CYS A 15 -9.35 -2.39 -8.46
C CYS A 15 -8.64 -3.65 -7.92
N ARG A 16 -7.94 -3.55 -6.79
CA ARG A 16 -7.03 -4.59 -6.22
C ARG A 16 -6.00 -5.17 -7.21
N SER A 17 -5.67 -4.44 -8.28
CA SER A 17 -4.74 -4.86 -9.34
C SER A 17 -3.55 -3.93 -9.54
N GLY A 18 -3.37 -2.93 -8.66
CA GLY A 18 -2.28 -1.96 -8.77
C GLY A 18 -2.45 -0.91 -9.86
N THR A 19 -3.64 -0.82 -10.47
CA THR A 19 -3.95 0.08 -11.60
C THR A 19 -4.79 1.30 -11.24
N CYS A 20 -5.10 1.49 -9.95
CA CYS A 20 -5.72 2.70 -9.41
C CYS A 20 -5.01 3.11 -8.11
N THR A 21 -5.27 4.32 -7.62
CA THR A 21 -4.66 4.85 -6.39
C THR A 21 -5.58 4.82 -5.16
N THR A 22 -6.77 4.22 -5.25
CA THR A 22 -7.74 4.18 -4.13
C THR A 22 -7.16 3.55 -2.86
N CYS A 23 -6.30 2.53 -3.03
CA CYS A 23 -5.65 1.81 -1.93
C CYS A 23 -4.29 2.39 -1.52
N ILE A 24 -4.01 3.66 -1.83
CA ILE A 24 -2.74 4.30 -1.49
C ILE A 24 -2.71 4.63 0.01
N GLN A 25 -1.62 4.28 0.68
CA GLN A 25 -1.36 4.61 2.09
C GLN A 25 0.08 5.07 2.22
N LYS A 26 0.38 5.86 3.26
CA LYS A 26 1.76 6.29 3.51
C LYS A 26 2.44 5.31 4.46
N CYS A 27 3.55 4.72 4.01
CA CYS A 27 4.46 3.92 4.81
C CYS A 27 5.38 4.85 5.59
N LEU A 28 5.21 4.89 6.91
CA LEU A 28 6.02 5.66 7.84
C LEU A 28 7.33 4.93 8.16
N GLU A 29 7.27 3.60 8.30
CA GLU A 29 8.41 2.75 8.61
C GLU A 29 8.29 1.40 7.87
N GLY A 30 9.42 0.76 7.60
CA GLY A 30 9.49 -0.54 6.94
C GLY A 30 9.50 -0.46 5.40
N GLU A 31 9.48 -1.62 4.78
CA GLU A 31 9.53 -1.79 3.32
C GLU A 31 8.36 -2.65 2.84
N ILE A 32 7.73 -2.21 1.75
CA ILE A 32 6.63 -2.91 1.08
C ILE A 32 7.01 -3.06 -0.37
N ASP A 33 6.91 -4.28 -0.89
CA ASP A 33 7.08 -4.59 -2.30
C ASP A 33 6.03 -3.83 -3.15
N GLN A 34 6.49 -3.20 -4.22
CA GLN A 34 5.67 -2.40 -5.14
C GLN A 34 5.91 -2.76 -6.61
N ASP A 35 6.48 -3.94 -6.91
CA ASP A 35 6.78 -4.36 -8.28
C ASP A 35 5.56 -4.35 -9.22
N MET A 36 4.35 -4.50 -8.67
CA MET A 36 3.08 -4.50 -9.40
C MET A 36 2.28 -3.20 -9.27
N ALA A 37 2.88 -2.13 -8.73
CA ALA A 37 2.22 -0.86 -8.43
C ALA A 37 2.21 0.10 -9.64
N PHE A 38 1.55 -0.27 -10.73
CA PHE A 38 1.57 0.50 -11.99
C PHE A 38 0.91 1.88 -11.94
N ALA A 39 0.13 2.18 -10.90
CA ALA A 39 -0.61 3.44 -10.76
C ALA A 39 0.09 4.51 -9.92
N ILE A 40 1.29 4.24 -9.39
CA ILE A 40 2.11 5.20 -8.64
C ILE A 40 3.47 5.36 -9.32
N GLY A 41 4.03 6.56 -9.26
CA GLY A 41 5.36 6.86 -9.80
C GLY A 41 6.45 6.84 -8.74
N ASP A 42 7.68 7.04 -9.18
CA ASP A 42 8.87 7.05 -8.33
C ASP A 42 8.81 8.17 -7.27
N GLU A 43 8.26 9.34 -7.61
CA GLU A 43 8.14 10.46 -6.67
C GLU A 43 7.18 10.13 -5.51
N GLU A 44 6.04 9.50 -5.79
CA GLU A 44 5.12 9.02 -4.77
C GLU A 44 5.77 7.93 -3.90
N LEU A 45 6.53 7.03 -4.52
CA LEU A 45 7.29 6.00 -3.81
C LEU A 45 8.33 6.61 -2.86
N GLU A 46 9.05 7.65 -3.29
CA GLU A 46 10.00 8.39 -2.48
C GLU A 46 9.33 9.14 -1.32
N GLN A 47 8.09 9.62 -1.51
CA GLN A 47 7.27 10.21 -0.45
C GLN A 47 6.73 9.19 0.57
N GLY A 48 7.04 7.91 0.37
CA GLY A 48 6.58 6.81 1.23
C GLY A 48 5.19 6.30 0.88
N LEU A 49 4.60 6.69 -0.25
CA LEU A 49 3.28 6.20 -0.66
C LEU A 49 3.37 4.79 -1.23
N ARG A 50 2.44 3.92 -0.84
CA ARG A 50 2.41 2.50 -1.22
C ARG A 50 0.98 2.06 -1.53
N LEU A 51 0.81 1.25 -2.58
CA LEU A 51 -0.46 0.59 -2.88
C LEU A 51 -0.56 -0.71 -2.05
N ILE A 52 -1.31 -0.66 -0.96
CA ILE A 52 -1.40 -1.77 0.01
C ILE A 52 -2.30 -2.93 -0.44
N CYS A 53 -3.06 -2.75 -1.52
CA CYS A 53 -3.91 -3.80 -2.08
C CYS A 53 -3.13 -4.84 -2.90
N ILE A 54 -1.91 -4.51 -3.34
CA ILE A 54 -1.00 -5.44 -4.03
C ILE A 54 0.37 -5.55 -3.35
N GLY A 55 0.65 -4.67 -2.37
CA GLY A 55 1.93 -4.67 -1.67
C GLY A 55 2.03 -5.77 -0.63
N SER A 56 3.15 -6.48 -0.62
CA SER A 56 3.54 -7.42 0.43
C SER A 56 4.62 -6.78 1.30
N PRO A 57 4.48 -6.75 2.64
CA PRO A 57 5.51 -6.23 3.52
C PRO A 57 6.75 -7.13 3.47
N LEU A 58 7.92 -6.52 3.29
CA LEU A 58 9.23 -7.21 3.34
C LEU A 58 9.82 -7.17 4.75
N THR A 59 9.41 -6.19 5.55
CA THR A 59 9.80 -5.99 6.94
C THR A 59 8.57 -5.59 7.77
N ASP A 60 8.76 -5.38 9.07
CA ASP A 60 7.71 -4.77 9.90
C ASP A 60 7.41 -3.36 9.40
N VAL A 61 6.13 -3.08 9.10
CA VAL A 61 5.69 -1.82 8.49
C VAL A 61 4.76 -1.04 9.40
N VAL A 62 4.90 0.28 9.36
CA VAL A 62 3.97 1.22 10.01
C VAL A 62 3.32 2.05 8.92
N LEU A 63 1.99 2.00 8.86
CA LEU A 63 1.18 2.75 7.90
C LEU A 63 0.46 3.91 8.59
N ASP A 64 0.38 5.04 7.90
CA ASP A 64 -0.51 6.16 8.24
C ASP A 64 -1.87 5.88 7.58
N ALA A 65 -2.79 5.31 8.37
CA ALA A 65 -4.09 4.78 7.96
C ALA A 65 -5.27 5.63 8.45
#